data_AF-A0A9K3KX10-F1
#
_entry.id   AF-A0A9K3KX10-F1
#
_cell.length_a   1.000
_cell.length_b   1.000
_cell.length_c   1.000
_cell.angle_alpha   90.00
_cell.angle_beta   90.00
_cell.angle_gamma   90.00
#
_symmetry.space_group_name_H-M   'P 1'
#
loop_
_entity.id
_entity.type
_entity.pdbx_description
1 polymer ?
#
loop_
_entity_poly.entity_id
_entity_poly.type
_entity_poly.pdbx_seq_one_letter_code
_entity_poly.pdbx_strand_id
1 'polypeptide(L)'
;MLSSFVLDENVIDLCSVSAWIGLKTFLLILSCICLWNMRKLFLEWHGISHRLAGVLHLSLLAVGTWTAAGTAYIDESSDHPPIQQPKAFFWMYDLLLGCSGVILTLTAARDFPHKYVANQSEGDYVQSGTLHKKAIVTQDEMIEHAFYQFLNLWQAMYLHTQYHCKEIASNDHYYYHGIDIIWIIQLALLWLVTAPWLFRGRVPVHSFSHNWKMYQQQKVGQTSLESPIRRTTATATDYALPSQPKRPLLFSPEVIMYRIKKAQYIFYKHCILHGVNLAVVVVVPTSDVTALSEIPYSFSWRIFWMLLNTSYVMEFFLQSLVKRRLLNQGSMLLLNQGLMTAATLGATVVLNFVPLWMVVVSIGLNFVHRHHDVVNTMGIATVMLGSKYLTG
;
A
#
# COMPACT_ATOMS: atom_id res chain seq x y z
N MET A 1 -24.85 -20.41 -0.06
CA MET A 1 -23.66 -21.28 0.14
C MET A 1 -22.69 -21.08 -1.01
N LEU A 2 -21.90 -20.00 -1.00
CA LEU A 2 -20.70 -19.90 -1.83
C LEU A 2 -19.54 -20.18 -0.87
N SER A 3 -18.80 -21.27 -1.08
CA SER A 3 -17.70 -21.69 -0.21
C SER A 3 -16.70 -20.54 -0.07
N SER A 4 -16.40 -20.17 1.17
CA SER A 4 -15.21 -19.36 1.45
C SER A 4 -14.01 -20.08 0.86
N PHE A 5 -13.15 -19.34 0.16
CA PHE A 5 -11.84 -19.83 -0.23
C PHE A 5 -11.00 -19.87 1.05
N VAL A 6 -11.11 -20.98 1.80
CA VAL A 6 -10.33 -21.20 3.01
C VAL A 6 -8.99 -21.75 2.57
N LEU A 7 -7.94 -20.97 2.77
CA LEU A 7 -6.58 -21.46 2.58
C LEU A 7 -6.26 -22.46 3.69
N ASP A 8 -5.52 -23.51 3.35
CA ASP A 8 -4.95 -24.45 4.32
C ASP A 8 -4.10 -23.67 5.35
N GLU A 9 -4.24 -23.98 6.64
CA GLU A 9 -3.51 -23.31 7.72
C GLU A 9 -1.99 -23.36 7.50
N ASN A 10 -1.47 -24.46 6.97
CA ASN A 10 -0.04 -24.59 6.65
C ASN A 10 0.40 -23.58 5.57
N VAL A 11 -0.50 -23.28 4.61
CA VAL A 11 -0.22 -22.29 3.55
C VAL A 11 -0.24 -20.88 4.14
N ILE A 12 -1.15 -20.61 5.08
CA ILE A 12 -1.24 -19.33 5.78
C ILE A 12 0.04 -19.07 6.58
N ASP A 13 0.48 -20.04 7.37
CA ASP A 13 1.69 -19.93 8.18
C ASP A 13 2.93 -19.77 7.31
N LEU A 14 3.03 -20.56 6.23
CA LEU A 14 4.12 -20.43 5.27
C LEU A 14 4.17 -19.02 4.64
N CYS A 15 3.01 -18.45 4.28
CA CYS A 15 2.94 -17.08 3.75
C CYS A 15 3.38 -16.04 4.79
N SER A 16 2.90 -16.15 6.03
CA SER A 16 3.27 -15.25 7.14
C SER A 16 4.75 -15.31 7.47
N VAL A 17 5.32 -16.50 7.59
CA VAL A 17 6.76 -16.70 7.85
C VAL A 17 7.59 -16.17 6.69
N SER A 18 7.18 -16.43 5.45
CA SER A 18 7.88 -15.92 4.26
C SER A 18 7.85 -14.39 4.17
N ALA A 19 6.69 -13.80 4.45
CA ALA A 19 6.54 -12.34 4.52
C ALA A 19 7.42 -11.73 5.62
N TRP A 20 7.51 -12.40 6.76
CA TRP A 20 8.32 -11.98 7.90
C TRP A 20 9.82 -12.03 7.60
N ILE A 21 10.30 -13.12 7.00
CA ILE A 21 11.68 -13.26 6.52
C ILE A 21 11.98 -12.14 5.51
N GLY A 22 11.09 -11.92 4.55
CA GLY A 22 11.22 -10.84 3.56
C GLY A 22 11.37 -9.45 4.19
N LEU A 23 10.53 -9.13 5.18
CA LEU A 23 10.61 -7.86 5.93
C LEU A 23 11.94 -7.72 6.66
N LYS A 24 12.36 -8.74 7.40
CA LYS A 24 13.64 -8.75 8.13
C LYS A 24 14.83 -8.57 7.21
N THR A 25 14.90 -9.33 6.13
CA THR A 25 15.98 -9.24 5.14
C THR A 25 16.04 -7.86 4.52
N PHE A 26 14.88 -7.30 4.13
CA PHE A 26 14.82 -5.94 3.59
C PHE A 26 15.34 -4.90 4.58
N LEU A 27 14.84 -4.92 5.83
CA LEU A 27 15.24 -3.95 6.86
C LEU A 27 16.70 -4.10 7.27
N LEU A 28 17.25 -5.31 7.29
CA LEU A 28 18.67 -5.56 7.56
C LEU A 28 19.54 -4.93 6.46
N ILE A 29 19.25 -5.21 5.19
CA ILE A 29 19.98 -4.63 4.06
C ILE A 29 19.90 -3.10 4.11
N LEU A 30 18.71 -2.57 4.33
CA LEU A 30 18.48 -1.13 4.44
C LEU A 30 19.28 -0.51 5.58
N SER A 31 19.28 -1.16 6.75
CA SER A 31 20.01 -0.70 7.94
C SER A 31 21.51 -0.67 7.69
N CYS A 32 22.07 -1.70 7.04
CA CYS A 32 23.48 -1.71 6.64
C CYS A 32 23.82 -0.53 5.71
N ILE A 33 22.98 -0.26 4.70
CA ILE A 33 23.17 0.88 3.78
C ILE A 33 23.09 2.21 4.54
N CYS A 34 22.11 2.36 5.43
CA CYS A 34 21.89 3.56 6.24
C CYS A 34 23.04 3.82 7.20
N LEU A 35 23.49 2.81 7.94
CA LEU A 35 24.59 2.90 8.89
C LEU A 35 25.90 3.27 8.19
N TRP A 36 26.20 2.62 7.06
CA TRP A 36 27.39 2.91 6.26
C TRP A 36 27.40 4.36 5.74
N ASN A 37 26.23 4.95 5.49
CA ASN A 37 26.08 6.29 4.93
C ASN A 37 25.45 7.30 5.89
N MET A 38 25.50 7.06 7.21
CA MET A 38 24.74 7.81 8.22
C MET A 38 25.00 9.32 8.14
N ARG A 39 26.26 9.73 8.00
CA ARG A 39 26.64 11.15 7.90
C ARG A 39 26.00 11.85 6.70
N LYS A 40 25.92 11.19 5.54
CA LYS A 40 25.31 11.76 4.33
C LYS A 40 23.79 11.76 4.41
N LEU A 41 23.20 10.73 5.01
CA LEU A 41 21.75 10.55 5.03
C LEU A 41 21.05 11.34 6.14
N PHE A 42 21.65 11.45 7.32
CA PHE A 42 20.96 11.98 8.50
C PHE A 42 21.56 13.27 9.07
N LEU A 43 22.82 13.62 8.77
CA LEU A 43 23.51 14.75 9.41
C LEU A 43 23.57 16.05 8.58
N GLU A 44 22.98 16.12 7.39
CA GLU A 44 22.94 17.40 6.64
C GLU A 44 21.73 18.24 7.05
N TRP A 45 21.91 19.57 7.09
CA TRP A 45 20.89 20.52 7.56
C TRP A 45 19.67 20.67 6.65
N HIS A 46 19.80 20.35 5.36
CA HIS A 46 18.68 20.47 4.43
C HIS A 46 17.71 19.28 4.60
N GLY A 47 16.43 19.59 4.80
CA GLY A 47 15.36 18.59 5.01
C GLY A 47 15.39 17.91 6.38
N ILE A 48 15.78 18.63 7.45
CA ILE A 48 15.83 18.08 8.81
C ILE A 48 14.48 17.50 9.26
N SER A 49 13.36 18.17 8.96
CA SER A 49 12.04 17.68 9.37
C SER A 49 11.75 16.30 8.75
N HIS A 50 12.01 16.14 7.46
CA HIS A 50 11.89 14.84 6.80
C HIS A 50 12.84 13.79 7.38
N ARG A 51 14.09 14.13 7.66
CA ARG A 51 15.07 13.20 8.26
C ARG A 51 14.66 12.74 9.66
N LEU A 52 14.19 13.65 10.50
CA LEU A 52 13.69 13.33 11.85
C LEU A 52 12.47 12.42 11.78
N ALA A 53 11.52 12.72 10.88
CA ALA A 53 10.39 11.84 10.63
C ALA A 53 10.85 10.45 10.16
N GLY A 54 11.91 10.40 9.34
CA GLY A 54 12.49 9.15 8.84
C GLY A 54 13.11 8.31 9.95
N VAL A 55 13.89 8.93 10.84
CA VAL A 55 14.47 8.27 12.02
C VAL A 55 13.38 7.76 12.96
N LEU A 56 12.34 8.56 13.20
CA LEU A 56 11.19 8.15 14.02
C LEU A 56 10.49 6.93 13.40
N HIS A 57 10.19 6.97 12.11
CA HIS A 57 9.51 5.88 11.41
C HIS A 57 10.34 4.59 11.39
N LEU A 58 11.66 4.69 11.10
CA LEU A 58 12.58 3.56 11.16
C LEU A 58 12.67 2.97 12.57
N SER A 59 12.69 3.82 13.61
CA SER A 59 12.67 3.35 15.00
C SER A 59 11.39 2.59 15.33
N LEU A 60 10.23 3.06 14.87
CA LEU A 60 8.95 2.37 15.05
C LEU A 60 8.89 1.04 14.29
N LEU A 61 9.46 0.97 13.08
CA LEU A 61 9.60 -0.31 12.36
C LEU A 61 10.51 -1.28 13.13
N ALA A 62 11.63 -0.81 13.68
CA ALA A 62 12.52 -1.62 14.50
C ALA A 62 11.81 -2.17 15.75
N VAL A 63 11.05 -1.33 16.47
CA VAL A 63 10.23 -1.76 17.62
C VAL A 63 9.22 -2.82 17.20
N GLY A 64 8.50 -2.62 16.09
CA GLY A 64 7.55 -3.61 15.57
C GLY A 64 8.22 -4.94 15.27
N THR A 65 9.36 -4.91 14.59
CA THR A 65 10.10 -6.12 14.27
C THR A 65 10.61 -6.85 15.51
N TRP A 66 11.06 -6.11 16.52
CA TRP A 66 11.45 -6.68 17.81
C TRP A 66 10.26 -7.35 18.50
N THR A 67 9.11 -6.69 18.57
CA THR A 67 7.90 -7.27 19.18
C THR A 67 7.41 -8.51 18.44
N ALA A 68 7.41 -8.50 17.11
CA ALA A 68 7.02 -9.65 16.29
C ALA A 68 8.01 -10.83 16.40
N ALA A 69 9.31 -10.54 16.59
CA ALA A 69 10.30 -11.59 16.87
C ALA A 69 10.03 -12.25 18.23
N GLY A 70 9.68 -11.45 19.25
CA GLY A 70 9.32 -11.95 20.58
C GLY A 70 8.10 -12.86 20.54
N THR A 71 7.06 -12.53 19.77
CA THR A 71 5.88 -13.40 19.64
C THR A 71 6.17 -14.69 18.87
N ALA A 72 7.04 -14.65 17.86
CA ALA A 72 7.36 -15.84 17.06
C ALA A 72 8.26 -16.85 17.80
N TYR A 73 9.11 -16.39 18.73
CA TYR A 73 10.05 -17.25 19.46
C TYR A 73 9.39 -18.10 20.56
N ILE A 74 8.21 -17.70 21.03
CA ILE A 74 7.59 -18.34 22.21
C ILE A 74 6.78 -19.60 21.83
N ASP A 75 6.48 -19.80 20.54
CA ASP A 75 5.61 -20.90 20.10
C ASP A 75 6.30 -22.28 20.04
N GLU A 76 7.64 -22.34 20.04
CA GLU A 76 8.35 -23.60 19.77
C GLU A 76 9.03 -24.28 20.97
N SER A 77 9.28 -23.63 22.12
CA SER A 77 10.17 -24.27 23.11
C SER A 77 10.09 -23.88 24.60
N SER A 78 9.09 -23.14 25.08
CA SER A 78 9.10 -22.69 26.50
C SER A 78 7.80 -22.92 27.25
N ASP A 79 7.89 -23.56 28.42
CA ASP A 79 6.85 -23.68 29.46
C ASP A 79 6.42 -22.31 30.07
N HIS A 80 6.90 -21.20 29.51
CA HIS A 80 6.54 -19.87 29.95
C HIS A 80 5.42 -19.31 29.07
N PRO A 81 4.35 -18.77 29.68
CA PRO A 81 3.28 -18.16 28.91
C PRO A 81 3.85 -17.02 28.05
N PRO A 82 3.41 -16.88 26.79
CA PRO A 82 3.87 -15.80 25.95
C PRO A 82 3.63 -14.46 26.63
N ILE A 83 4.62 -13.56 26.52
CA ILE A 83 4.47 -12.17 26.91
C ILE A 83 3.43 -11.56 25.97
N GLN A 84 2.16 -11.70 26.33
CA GLN A 84 1.05 -11.09 25.63
C GLN A 84 1.13 -9.59 25.88
N GLN A 85 1.49 -8.84 24.84
CA GLN A 85 1.42 -7.39 24.89
C GLN A 85 -0.05 -6.97 25.05
N PRO A 86 -0.34 -5.96 25.88
CA PRO A 86 -1.71 -5.50 26.06
C PRO A 86 -2.27 -4.99 24.72
N LYS A 87 -3.55 -5.23 24.43
CA LYS A 87 -4.21 -4.77 23.18
C LYS A 87 -4.02 -3.28 22.92
N ALA A 88 -4.01 -2.46 23.98
CA ALA A 88 -3.73 -1.03 23.91
C ALA A 88 -2.34 -0.69 23.36
N PHE A 89 -1.33 -1.55 23.59
CA PHE A 89 -0.01 -1.39 22.98
C PHE A 89 -0.08 -1.51 21.46
N PHE A 90 -0.75 -2.55 20.93
CA PHE A 90 -0.88 -2.75 19.49
C PHE A 90 -1.67 -1.61 18.82
N TRP A 91 -2.73 -1.14 19.46
CA TRP A 91 -3.49 0.02 18.98
C TRP A 91 -2.62 1.28 18.88
N MET A 92 -1.88 1.59 19.95
CA MET A 92 -1.00 2.76 19.99
C MET A 92 0.14 2.61 18.97
N TYR A 93 0.72 1.41 18.86
CA TYR A 93 1.77 1.11 17.91
C TYR A 93 1.31 1.36 16.47
N ASP A 94 0.13 0.85 16.08
CA ASP A 94 -0.40 1.04 14.74
C ASP A 94 -0.68 2.49 14.41
N LEU A 95 -1.26 3.22 15.37
CA LEU A 95 -1.51 4.64 15.25
C LEU A 95 -0.21 5.41 15.03
N LEU A 96 0.82 5.16 15.86
CA LEU A 96 2.11 5.84 15.76
C LEU A 96 2.86 5.47 14.47
N LEU A 97 2.86 4.19 14.07
CA LEU A 97 3.51 3.75 12.84
C LEU A 97 2.84 4.36 11.61
N GLY A 98 1.50 4.33 11.54
CA GLY A 98 0.77 4.93 10.42
C GLY A 98 0.92 6.46 10.37
N CYS A 99 0.78 7.14 11.51
CA CYS A 99 0.97 8.60 11.60
C CYS A 99 2.39 9.01 11.19
N SER A 100 3.41 8.32 11.69
CA SER A 100 4.81 8.62 11.34
C SER A 100 5.06 8.46 9.85
N GLY A 101 4.47 7.46 9.20
CA GLY A 101 4.57 7.26 7.76
C GLY A 101 3.89 8.36 6.93
N VAL A 102 2.69 8.79 7.33
CA VAL A 102 2.00 9.95 6.72
C VAL A 102 2.83 11.22 6.88
N ILE A 103 3.32 11.51 8.10
CA ILE A 103 4.16 12.68 8.39
C ILE A 103 5.45 12.63 7.57
N LEU A 104 6.09 11.47 7.48
CA LEU A 104 7.32 11.28 6.70
C LEU A 104 7.13 11.63 5.22
N THR A 105 6.02 11.19 4.65
CA THR A 105 5.70 11.46 3.24
C THR A 105 5.31 12.93 3.02
N LEU A 106 4.52 13.52 3.93
CA LEU A 106 4.15 14.94 3.83
C LEU A 106 5.33 15.89 4.03
N THR A 107 6.23 15.57 4.96
CA THR A 107 7.47 16.33 5.16
C THR A 107 8.39 16.20 3.94
N ALA A 108 8.43 15.05 3.26
CA ALA A 108 9.11 14.92 1.97
C ALA A 108 8.52 15.85 0.91
N ALA A 109 7.18 15.85 0.77
CA ALA A 109 6.47 16.71 -0.17
C ALA A 109 6.70 18.21 0.09
N ARG A 110 6.85 18.59 1.36
CA ARG A 110 7.13 19.97 1.79
C ARG A 110 8.58 20.37 1.57
N ASP A 111 9.52 19.53 1.99
CA ASP A 111 10.95 19.85 2.01
C ASP A 111 11.59 19.71 0.61
N PHE A 112 10.99 18.92 -0.30
CA PHE A 112 11.47 18.71 -1.67
C PHE A 112 10.40 19.05 -2.72
N PRO A 113 9.95 20.32 -2.82
CA PRO A 113 8.87 20.71 -3.73
C PRO A 113 9.36 20.74 -5.18
N HIS A 114 9.26 19.61 -5.89
CA HIS A 114 9.57 19.50 -7.31
C HIS A 114 8.37 19.91 -8.21
N LYS A 115 7.74 21.06 -7.92
CA LYS A 115 6.49 21.52 -8.58
C LYS A 115 6.58 21.64 -10.11
N TYR A 116 7.78 21.86 -10.67
CA TYR A 116 7.96 22.16 -12.09
C TYR A 116 8.90 21.20 -12.81
N VAL A 117 9.22 20.05 -12.21
CA VAL A 117 10.09 19.08 -12.87
C VAL A 117 9.23 18.15 -13.74
N ALA A 118 9.14 18.47 -15.02
CA ALA A 118 8.58 17.56 -16.01
C ALA A 118 9.55 16.38 -16.22
N ASN A 119 9.10 15.17 -15.91
CA ASN A 119 9.88 13.97 -16.21
C ASN A 119 10.12 13.88 -17.73
N GLN A 120 11.39 13.85 -18.15
CA GLN A 120 11.75 13.73 -19.56
C GLN A 120 11.22 12.40 -20.12
N SER A 121 10.50 12.48 -21.24
CA SER A 121 10.09 11.30 -22.02
C SER A 121 11.31 10.75 -22.77
N GLU A 122 11.80 9.57 -22.40
CA GLU A 122 12.81 8.85 -23.18
C GLU A 122 12.10 7.90 -24.15
N GLY A 123 11.88 8.39 -25.37
CA GLY A 123 11.10 7.67 -26.38
C GLY A 123 9.60 7.64 -26.07
N ASP A 124 8.99 6.47 -26.27
CA ASP A 124 7.54 6.26 -26.25
C ASP A 124 6.94 6.11 -24.84
N TYR A 125 7.58 6.61 -23.78
CA TYR A 125 7.12 6.37 -22.41
C TYR A 125 7.37 7.58 -21.50
N VAL A 126 6.30 8.11 -20.89
CA VAL A 126 6.42 9.01 -19.73
C VAL A 126 6.74 8.14 -18.51
N GLN A 127 7.89 8.44 -17.92
CA GLN A 127 8.46 7.63 -16.85
C GLN A 127 7.85 8.03 -15.50
N SER A 128 7.39 7.04 -14.73
CA SER A 128 7.05 7.25 -13.32
C SER A 128 8.27 7.77 -12.57
N GLY A 129 8.08 8.79 -11.72
CA GLY A 129 9.15 9.48 -10.97
C GLY A 129 10.08 8.54 -10.19
N THR A 130 9.56 7.40 -9.77
CA THR A 130 10.25 6.42 -8.94
C THR A 130 10.93 5.31 -9.71
N LEU A 131 10.47 4.98 -10.92
CA LEU A 131 10.95 3.79 -11.65
C LEU A 131 12.09 4.07 -12.62
N HIS A 132 12.28 5.31 -13.03
CA HIS A 132 13.35 5.65 -13.97
C HIS A 132 14.48 6.46 -13.33
N LYS A 133 15.70 6.19 -13.78
CA LYS A 133 16.93 6.82 -13.27
C LYS A 133 16.94 8.34 -13.43
N LYS A 134 16.32 8.87 -14.49
CA LYS A 134 16.23 10.32 -14.77
C LYS A 134 15.00 10.99 -14.17
N ALA A 135 13.92 10.24 -13.96
CA ALA A 135 12.67 10.78 -13.44
C ALA A 135 12.84 11.20 -11.96
N ILE A 136 12.15 12.27 -11.58
CA ILE A 136 12.12 12.80 -10.22
C ILE A 136 10.69 12.62 -9.71
N VAL A 137 10.59 12.26 -8.42
CA VAL A 137 9.31 12.12 -7.74
C VAL A 137 8.68 13.50 -7.60
N THR A 138 7.47 13.66 -8.11
CA THR A 138 6.79 14.96 -8.04
C THR A 138 6.15 15.19 -6.67
N GLN A 139 5.86 16.46 -6.35
CA GLN A 139 5.13 16.79 -5.12
C GLN A 139 3.74 16.13 -5.08
N ASP A 140 3.06 16.08 -6.22
CA ASP A 140 1.75 15.46 -6.34
C ASP A 140 1.80 13.95 -6.12
N GLU A 141 2.83 13.26 -6.65
CA GLU A 141 3.09 11.84 -6.38
C GLU A 141 3.31 11.59 -4.88
N MET A 142 4.05 12.45 -4.18
CA MET A 142 4.25 12.33 -2.73
C MET A 142 2.94 12.55 -1.95
N ILE A 143 2.14 13.55 -2.31
CA ILE A 143 0.84 13.81 -1.68
C ILE A 143 -0.13 12.65 -1.92
N GLU A 144 -0.14 12.08 -3.13
CA GLU A 144 -0.91 10.88 -3.46
C GLU A 144 -0.53 9.70 -2.55
N HIS A 145 0.76 9.44 -2.37
CA HIS A 145 1.23 8.39 -1.47
C HIS A 145 0.86 8.64 -0.01
N ALA A 146 0.97 9.88 0.47
CA ALA A 146 0.55 10.25 1.82
C ALA A 146 -0.95 10.01 2.04
N PHE A 147 -1.78 10.30 1.03
CA PHE A 147 -3.21 10.01 1.06
C PHE A 147 -3.48 8.51 1.18
N TYR A 148 -2.82 7.66 0.40
CA TYR A 148 -3.00 6.21 0.52
C TYR A 148 -2.50 5.65 1.85
N GLN A 149 -1.39 6.17 2.37
CA GLN A 149 -0.91 5.77 3.69
C GLN A 149 -1.89 6.20 4.80
N PHE A 150 -2.52 7.35 4.64
CA PHE A 150 -3.61 7.78 5.52
C PHE A 150 -4.83 6.83 5.44
N LEU A 151 -5.22 6.36 4.25
CA LEU A 151 -6.29 5.35 4.12
C LEU A 151 -5.95 4.06 4.87
N ASN A 152 -4.70 3.60 4.78
CA ASN A 152 -4.24 2.40 5.47
C ASN A 152 -4.27 2.58 7.00
N LEU A 153 -3.81 3.74 7.51
CA LEU A 153 -3.92 4.09 8.93
C LEU A 153 -5.38 4.10 9.37
N TRP A 154 -6.24 4.73 8.58
CA TRP A 154 -7.66 4.83 8.88
C TRP A 154 -8.33 3.46 8.92
N GLN A 155 -7.94 2.54 8.03
CA GLN A 155 -8.36 1.13 8.07
C GLN A 155 -7.89 0.42 9.35
N ALA A 156 -6.62 0.56 9.75
CA ALA A 156 -6.11 -0.07 10.96
C ALA A 156 -6.90 0.41 12.20
N MET A 157 -7.16 1.72 12.30
CA MET A 157 -7.96 2.29 13.38
C MET A 157 -9.40 1.74 13.36
N TYR A 158 -10.02 1.66 12.18
CA TYR A 158 -11.32 1.04 12.01
C TYR A 158 -11.37 -0.40 12.53
N LEU A 159 -10.37 -1.22 12.22
CA LEU A 159 -10.33 -2.62 12.69
C LEU A 159 -10.24 -2.73 14.21
N HIS A 160 -9.42 -1.88 14.85
CA HIS A 160 -9.37 -1.82 16.31
C HIS A 160 -10.68 -1.34 16.93
N THR A 161 -11.32 -0.31 16.36
CA THR A 161 -12.61 0.18 16.85
C THR A 161 -13.69 -0.88 16.70
N GLN A 162 -13.73 -1.58 15.56
CA GLN A 162 -14.66 -2.69 15.32
C GLN A 162 -14.48 -3.80 16.36
N TYR A 163 -13.23 -4.16 16.67
CA TYR A 163 -12.93 -5.11 17.73
C TYR A 163 -13.53 -4.68 19.07
N HIS A 164 -13.23 -3.45 19.52
CA HIS A 164 -13.70 -2.96 20.81
C HIS A 164 -15.23 -2.86 20.87
N CYS A 165 -15.88 -2.42 19.78
CA CYS A 165 -17.34 -2.40 19.71
C CYS A 165 -17.94 -3.81 19.87
N LYS A 166 -17.33 -4.83 19.25
CA LYS A 166 -17.78 -6.22 19.37
C LYS A 166 -17.49 -6.81 20.75
N GLU A 167 -16.33 -6.51 21.34
CA GLU A 167 -15.93 -6.95 22.68
C GLU A 167 -16.88 -6.38 23.76
N ILE A 168 -17.22 -5.09 23.68
CA ILE A 168 -18.20 -4.46 24.59
C ILE A 168 -19.57 -5.15 24.42
N ALA A 169 -20.02 -5.33 23.18
CA ALA A 169 -21.29 -5.97 22.89
C ALA A 169 -21.39 -7.43 23.40
N SER A 170 -20.27 -8.18 23.40
CA SER A 170 -20.26 -9.55 23.93
C SER A 170 -20.31 -9.64 25.45
N ASN A 171 -19.87 -8.59 26.16
CA ASN A 171 -19.81 -8.59 27.62
C ASN A 171 -21.14 -8.17 28.28
N ASP A 172 -22.02 -7.46 27.55
CA ASP A 172 -23.32 -7.05 28.05
C ASP A 172 -24.37 -8.17 27.89
N HIS A 173 -24.92 -8.64 29.01
CA HIS A 173 -25.95 -9.70 29.07
C HIS A 173 -27.28 -9.38 28.37
N TYR A 174 -27.48 -8.17 27.81
CA TYR A 174 -28.69 -7.75 27.10
C TYR A 174 -28.59 -7.99 25.60
N TYR A 175 -28.35 -9.24 25.22
CA TYR A 175 -28.07 -9.65 23.83
C TYR A 175 -29.27 -9.47 22.87
N TYR A 176 -30.51 -9.40 23.36
CA TYR A 176 -31.71 -9.47 22.52
C TYR A 176 -32.22 -8.13 21.94
N HIS A 177 -31.86 -6.98 22.51
CA HIS A 177 -32.17 -5.66 21.93
C HIS A 177 -30.94 -4.92 21.38
N GLY A 178 -29.73 -5.44 21.61
CA GLY A 178 -28.48 -4.82 21.17
C GLY A 178 -28.08 -5.08 19.71
N ILE A 179 -28.63 -6.14 19.09
CA ILE A 179 -28.22 -6.57 17.74
C ILE A 179 -28.45 -5.45 16.72
N ASP A 180 -29.63 -4.81 16.72
CA ASP A 180 -29.96 -3.74 15.77
C ASP A 180 -29.04 -2.52 15.90
N ILE A 181 -28.69 -2.14 17.13
CA ILE A 181 -27.82 -0.99 17.42
C ILE A 181 -26.38 -1.28 16.96
N ILE A 182 -25.89 -2.51 17.17
CA ILE A 182 -24.54 -2.92 16.76
C ILE A 182 -24.39 -2.83 15.24
N TRP A 183 -25.38 -3.27 14.47
CA TRP A 183 -25.35 -3.15 13.01
C TRP A 183 -25.30 -1.70 12.54
N ILE A 184 -26.07 -0.81 13.18
CA ILE A 184 -26.05 0.62 12.87
C ILE A 184 -24.66 1.20 13.16
N ILE A 185 -24.05 0.84 14.30
CA ILE A 185 -22.70 1.28 14.64
C ILE A 185 -21.68 0.76 13.62
N GLN A 186 -21.76 -0.52 13.23
CA GLN A 186 -20.85 -1.11 12.25
C GLN A 186 -20.97 -0.46 10.87
N LEU A 187 -22.19 -0.16 10.42
CA LEU A 187 -22.44 0.57 9.17
C LEU A 187 -21.93 2.02 9.25
N ALA A 188 -22.11 2.69 10.39
CA ALA A 188 -21.56 4.01 10.61
C ALA A 188 -20.03 4.01 10.58
N LEU A 189 -19.39 3.03 11.22
CA LEU A 189 -17.94 2.85 11.16
C LEU A 189 -17.47 2.52 9.73
N LEU A 190 -18.20 1.71 8.98
CA LEU A 190 -17.90 1.40 7.58
C LEU A 190 -17.99 2.65 6.68
N TRP A 191 -19.01 3.48 6.91
CA TRP A 191 -19.12 4.76 6.24
C TRP A 191 -17.95 5.67 6.60
N LEU A 192 -17.59 5.76 7.88
CA LEU A 192 -16.46 6.57 8.35
C LEU A 192 -15.13 6.09 7.75
N VAL A 193 -14.88 4.78 7.69
CA VAL A 193 -13.63 4.26 7.12
C VAL A 193 -13.53 4.47 5.61
N THR A 194 -14.67 4.55 4.91
CA THR A 194 -14.72 4.80 3.47
C THR A 194 -14.82 6.29 3.11
N ALA A 195 -15.24 7.16 4.03
CA ALA A 195 -15.43 8.59 3.82
C ALA A 195 -14.22 9.35 3.24
N PRO A 196 -12.95 8.99 3.56
CA PRO A 196 -11.80 9.62 2.91
C PRO A 196 -11.82 9.55 1.38
N TRP A 197 -12.48 8.55 0.77
CA TRP A 197 -12.65 8.47 -0.68
C TRP A 197 -13.51 9.61 -1.27
N LEU A 198 -14.36 10.27 -0.48
CA LEU A 198 -15.09 11.47 -0.92
C LEU A 198 -14.14 12.66 -1.18
N PHE A 199 -13.00 12.68 -0.50
CA PHE A 199 -11.98 13.72 -0.68
C PHE A 199 -10.99 13.38 -1.78
N ARG A 200 -11.05 12.17 -2.35
CA ARG A 200 -10.15 11.69 -3.40
C ARG A 200 -10.08 12.65 -4.60
N GLY A 201 -11.17 13.31 -4.96
CA GLY A 201 -11.20 14.28 -6.08
C GLY A 201 -10.41 15.56 -5.82
N ARG A 202 -10.11 15.90 -4.56
CA ARG A 202 -9.31 17.08 -4.18
C ARG A 202 -7.81 16.81 -4.12
N VAL A 203 -7.42 15.53 -4.05
CA VAL A 203 -6.03 15.11 -4.03
C VAL A 203 -5.57 14.93 -5.47
N PRO A 204 -4.38 15.42 -5.86
CA PRO A 204 -3.86 15.39 -7.24
C PRO A 204 -3.39 13.98 -7.63
N VAL A 205 -4.28 13.02 -7.54
CA VAL A 205 -3.98 11.62 -7.82
C VAL A 205 -4.40 11.38 -9.27
N HIS A 206 -3.41 11.35 -10.14
CA HIS A 206 -3.63 11.16 -11.56
C HIS A 206 -4.04 9.71 -11.82
N SER A 207 -5.04 9.49 -12.68
CA SER A 207 -5.31 8.11 -13.11
C SER A 207 -4.09 7.58 -13.85
N PHE A 208 -3.70 6.33 -13.62
CA PHE A 208 -2.61 5.69 -14.36
C PHE A 208 -2.79 5.81 -15.89
N SER A 209 -4.03 5.79 -16.38
CA SER A 209 -4.36 6.02 -17.79
C SER A 209 -4.15 7.46 -18.26
N HIS A 210 -4.28 8.44 -17.37
CA HIS A 210 -4.04 9.85 -17.69
C HIS A 210 -2.55 10.09 -17.97
N ASN A 211 -1.68 9.50 -17.15
CA ASN A 211 -0.23 9.54 -17.36
C ASN A 211 0.16 8.90 -18.72
N TRP A 212 -0.57 7.85 -19.13
CA TRP A 212 -0.39 7.22 -20.44
C TRP A 212 -0.96 8.02 -21.62
N LYS A 213 -2.07 8.73 -21.43
CA LYS A 213 -2.71 9.55 -22.50
C LYS A 213 -1.97 10.86 -22.75
N MET A 214 -1.51 11.53 -21.68
CA MET A 214 -0.63 12.71 -21.78
C MET A 214 0.62 12.39 -22.61
N TYR A 215 1.15 11.18 -22.43
CA TYR A 215 2.23 10.65 -23.25
C TYR A 215 1.87 10.56 -24.75
N GLN A 216 0.72 9.96 -25.11
CA GLN A 216 0.32 9.85 -26.52
C GLN A 216 0.11 11.23 -27.17
N GLN A 217 -0.40 12.20 -26.42
CA GLN A 217 -0.61 13.56 -26.92
C GLN A 217 0.71 14.32 -27.12
N GLN A 218 1.70 14.16 -26.24
CA GLN A 218 3.04 14.72 -26.44
C GLN A 218 3.74 14.15 -27.68
N LYS A 219 3.54 12.85 -27.98
CA LYS A 219 4.06 12.22 -29.20
C LYS A 219 3.47 12.84 -30.47
N VAL A 220 2.15 13.03 -30.52
CA VAL A 220 1.49 13.66 -31.69
C VAL A 220 2.00 15.09 -31.87
N GLY A 221 2.15 15.86 -30.78
CA GLY A 221 2.66 17.24 -30.82
C GLY A 221 4.11 17.38 -31.30
N GLN A 222 5.01 16.49 -30.86
CA GLN A 222 6.41 16.50 -31.33
C GLN A 222 6.55 16.04 -32.79
N THR A 223 5.75 15.06 -33.23
CA THR A 223 5.77 14.60 -34.63
C THR A 223 5.22 15.67 -35.59
N SER A 224 4.36 16.57 -35.13
CA SER A 224 3.82 17.68 -35.92
C SER A 224 4.71 18.93 -35.99
N LEU A 225 5.73 19.05 -35.12
CA LEU A 225 6.65 20.19 -35.09
C LEU A 225 7.96 19.94 -35.87
N GLU A 226 8.22 18.70 -36.30
CA GLU A 226 9.14 18.42 -37.41
C GLU A 226 8.49 18.81 -38.75
N SER A 227 8.33 20.11 -38.94
CA SER A 227 7.92 20.68 -40.22
C SER A 227 9.10 20.69 -41.23
N PRO A 228 8.83 20.51 -42.54
CA PRO A 228 9.84 20.23 -43.55
C PRO A 228 10.48 21.52 -44.06
N ILE A 229 11.49 22.05 -43.38
CA ILE A 229 12.30 23.16 -43.92
C ILE A 229 13.79 22.82 -43.81
N ARG A 230 14.26 21.93 -44.68
CA ARG A 230 15.55 22.04 -45.38
C ARG A 230 15.71 20.90 -46.39
N ARG A 231 15.17 21.11 -47.59
CA ARG A 231 15.78 20.54 -48.80
C ARG A 231 16.77 21.57 -49.34
N THR A 232 17.85 21.05 -49.91
CA THR A 232 18.99 21.72 -50.59
C THR A 232 20.05 22.26 -49.62
N THR A 233 21.32 21.84 -49.66
CA THR A 233 22.15 21.21 -50.70
C THR A 233 23.11 20.21 -50.06
N ALA A 234 23.34 19.09 -50.76
CA ALA A 234 24.21 18.01 -50.36
C ALA A 234 25.69 18.39 -50.51
N THR A 235 26.48 18.11 -49.47
CA THR A 235 27.87 17.67 -49.63
C THR A 235 28.05 16.39 -48.83
N ALA A 236 28.48 15.37 -49.56
CA ALA A 236 28.71 14.02 -49.10
C ALA A 236 29.82 13.98 -48.06
N THR A 237 29.55 13.30 -46.94
CA THR A 237 30.24 12.10 -46.42
C THR A 237 29.93 12.04 -44.93
N ASP A 238 28.87 11.32 -44.56
CA ASP A 238 28.76 10.79 -43.21
C ASP A 238 28.00 9.47 -43.28
N TYR A 239 28.72 8.40 -42.95
CA TYR A 239 28.18 7.06 -42.81
C TYR A 239 27.25 7.06 -41.60
N ALA A 240 25.98 7.42 -41.81
CA ALA A 240 24.94 7.27 -40.82
C ALA A 240 24.81 5.78 -40.48
N LEU A 241 25.41 5.38 -39.35
CA LEU A 241 25.25 4.06 -38.78
C LEU A 241 23.75 3.75 -38.69
N PRO A 242 23.28 2.57 -39.14
CA PRO A 242 21.89 2.20 -39.00
C PRO A 242 21.52 2.27 -37.52
N SER A 243 20.60 3.19 -37.19
CA SER A 243 20.03 3.33 -35.86
C SER A 243 19.54 1.96 -35.42
N GLN A 244 20.21 1.40 -34.40
CA GLN A 244 19.89 0.09 -33.84
C GLN A 244 18.37 -0.06 -33.67
N PRO A 245 17.76 -1.19 -34.10
CA PRO A 245 16.35 -1.42 -33.89
C PRO A 245 16.08 -1.33 -32.39
N LYS A 246 15.32 -0.29 -31.99
CA LYS A 246 14.88 -0.10 -30.61
C LYS A 246 14.16 -1.37 -30.20
N ARG A 247 14.76 -2.16 -29.30
CA ARG A 247 14.12 -3.36 -28.73
C ARG A 247 12.70 -2.98 -28.30
N PRO A 248 11.70 -3.84 -28.54
CA PRO A 248 10.33 -3.55 -28.14
C PRO A 248 10.31 -3.28 -26.63
N LEU A 249 10.08 -2.01 -26.27
CA LEU A 249 10.06 -1.48 -24.91
C LEU A 249 9.00 -2.12 -24.00
N LEU A 250 8.18 -3.02 -24.54
CA LEU A 250 7.13 -3.74 -23.83
C LEU A 250 7.65 -4.61 -22.66
N PHE A 251 8.92 -5.03 -22.71
CA PHE A 251 9.55 -5.89 -21.71
C PHE A 251 10.64 -5.20 -20.89
N SER A 252 10.66 -3.86 -20.86
CA SER A 252 11.57 -3.17 -19.94
C SER A 252 11.20 -3.53 -18.49
N PRO A 253 12.19 -3.79 -17.60
CA PRO A 253 11.91 -4.08 -16.19
C PRO A 253 11.05 -3.02 -15.50
N GLU A 254 11.18 -1.75 -15.91
CA GLU A 254 10.39 -0.63 -15.42
C GLU A 254 8.92 -0.74 -15.83
N VAL A 255 8.63 -1.13 -17.09
CA VAL A 255 7.25 -1.32 -17.58
C VAL A 255 6.59 -2.50 -16.88
N ILE A 256 7.32 -3.59 -16.68
CA ILE A 256 6.83 -4.76 -15.93
C ILE A 256 6.51 -4.35 -14.50
N MET A 257 7.46 -3.66 -13.83
CA MET A 257 7.29 -3.18 -12.46
C MET A 257 6.07 -2.24 -12.32
N TYR A 258 5.88 -1.34 -13.28
CA TYR A 258 4.72 -0.46 -13.33
C TYR A 258 3.40 -1.24 -13.40
N ARG A 259 3.32 -2.28 -14.24
CA ARG A 259 2.12 -3.12 -14.35
C ARG A 259 1.85 -3.89 -13.06
N ILE A 260 2.89 -4.44 -12.44
CA ILE A 260 2.80 -5.15 -11.16
C ILE A 260 2.27 -4.20 -10.09
N LYS A 261 2.84 -3.00 -9.95
CA LYS A 261 2.35 -1.98 -8.99
C LYS A 261 0.88 -1.64 -9.20
N LYS A 262 0.46 -1.48 -10.45
CA LYS A 262 -0.94 -1.18 -10.76
C LYS A 262 -1.87 -2.34 -10.39
N ALA A 263 -1.48 -3.58 -10.67
CA ALA A 263 -2.22 -4.75 -10.25
C ALA A 263 -2.30 -4.86 -8.73
N GLN A 264 -1.18 -4.62 -8.04
CA GLN A 264 -1.09 -4.62 -6.59
C GLN A 264 -1.96 -3.51 -5.96
N TYR A 265 -2.03 -2.33 -6.58
CA TYR A 265 -2.92 -1.25 -6.15
C TYR A 265 -4.41 -1.67 -6.23
N ILE A 266 -4.84 -2.25 -7.36
CA ILE A 266 -6.22 -2.72 -7.54
C ILE A 266 -6.53 -3.80 -6.49
N PHE A 267 -5.59 -4.72 -6.30
CA PHE A 267 -5.67 -5.77 -5.29
C PHE A 267 -5.81 -5.19 -3.87
N TYR A 268 -4.93 -4.28 -3.47
CA TYR A 268 -5.02 -3.66 -2.14
C TYR A 268 -6.32 -2.90 -1.93
N LYS A 269 -6.76 -2.13 -2.93
CA LYS A 269 -7.99 -1.36 -2.83
C LYS A 269 -9.22 -2.27 -2.65
N HIS A 270 -9.38 -3.28 -3.49
CA HIS A 270 -10.62 -4.07 -3.50
C HIS A 270 -10.60 -5.26 -2.55
N CYS A 271 -9.47 -5.96 -2.44
CA CYS A 271 -9.35 -7.15 -1.61
C CYS A 271 -9.09 -6.78 -0.14
N ILE A 272 -8.14 -5.87 0.11
CA ILE A 272 -7.75 -5.52 1.47
C ILE A 272 -8.60 -4.37 2.02
N LEU A 273 -8.63 -3.21 1.36
CA LEU A 273 -9.33 -2.04 1.90
C LEU A 273 -10.84 -2.28 1.93
N HIS A 274 -11.48 -2.51 0.78
CA HIS A 274 -12.92 -2.71 0.74
C HIS A 274 -13.33 -4.10 1.24
N GLY A 275 -12.63 -5.15 0.81
CA GLY A 275 -12.97 -6.53 1.13
C GLY A 275 -12.93 -6.83 2.63
N VAL A 276 -11.83 -6.48 3.33
CA VAL A 276 -11.72 -6.68 4.78
C VAL A 276 -12.73 -5.83 5.52
N ASN A 277 -12.89 -4.55 5.14
CA ASN A 277 -13.85 -3.66 5.81
C ASN A 277 -15.28 -4.21 5.72
N LEU A 278 -15.68 -4.71 4.55
CA LEU A 278 -16.97 -5.36 4.32
C LEU A 278 -17.10 -6.67 5.09
N ALA A 279 -16.07 -7.52 5.08
CA ALA A 279 -16.09 -8.80 5.77
C ALA A 279 -16.28 -8.62 7.29
N VAL A 280 -15.59 -7.64 7.89
CA VAL A 280 -15.70 -7.34 9.32
C VAL A 280 -17.11 -6.89 9.71
N VAL A 281 -17.81 -6.14 8.85
CA VAL A 281 -19.22 -5.81 9.07
C VAL A 281 -20.07 -7.04 8.86
N VAL A 282 -20.05 -7.64 7.67
CA VAL A 282 -21.11 -8.57 7.27
C VAL A 282 -20.99 -9.95 7.92
N VAL A 283 -19.79 -10.40 8.33
CA VAL A 283 -19.67 -11.70 8.99
C VAL A 283 -20.29 -11.60 10.40
N VAL A 284 -21.46 -12.24 10.52
CA VAL A 284 -22.36 -12.25 11.70
C VAL A 284 -21.69 -13.02 12.83
N PRO A 285 -22.08 -12.75 14.09
CA PRO A 285 -21.59 -13.52 15.19
C PRO A 285 -21.99 -15.00 15.21
N THR A 286 -21.21 -15.85 14.55
CA THR A 286 -21.13 -17.28 14.88
C THR A 286 -19.97 -17.49 15.86
N SER A 287 -19.81 -18.70 16.40
CA SER A 287 -18.69 -19.05 17.30
C SER A 287 -17.28 -18.75 16.74
N ASP A 288 -17.14 -18.45 15.43
CA ASP A 288 -15.90 -18.05 14.74
C ASP A 288 -15.58 -16.53 14.79
N VAL A 289 -16.33 -15.72 15.55
CA VAL A 289 -16.18 -14.25 15.64
C VAL A 289 -14.86 -13.79 16.22
N THR A 290 -14.28 -14.59 17.09
CA THR A 290 -12.99 -14.30 17.71
C THR A 290 -11.94 -14.09 16.63
N ALA A 291 -11.89 -14.95 15.60
CA ALA A 291 -10.88 -14.89 14.55
C ALA A 291 -10.90 -13.59 13.71
N LEU A 292 -12.09 -13.13 13.27
CA LEU A 292 -12.22 -11.92 12.43
C LEU A 292 -12.08 -10.63 13.24
N SER A 293 -12.53 -10.62 14.49
CA SER A 293 -12.39 -9.47 15.36
C SER A 293 -10.93 -9.31 15.82
N GLU A 294 -10.19 -10.40 15.98
CA GLU A 294 -8.80 -10.41 16.42
C GLU A 294 -7.77 -10.12 15.32
N ILE A 295 -8.20 -9.88 14.07
CA ILE A 295 -7.32 -9.47 12.96
C ILE A 295 -6.26 -8.46 13.39
N PRO A 296 -6.58 -7.29 14.01
CA PRO A 296 -5.59 -6.29 14.41
C PRO A 296 -4.52 -6.79 15.40
N TYR A 297 -4.76 -7.89 16.09
CA TYR A 297 -3.87 -8.47 17.09
C TYR A 297 -3.17 -9.75 16.61
N SER A 298 -3.61 -10.31 15.47
CA SER A 298 -2.99 -11.49 14.86
C SER A 298 -1.56 -11.19 14.39
N PHE A 299 -0.65 -12.16 14.57
CA PHE A 299 0.74 -12.05 14.12
C PHE A 299 0.83 -11.68 12.63
N SER A 300 0.05 -12.36 11.79
CA SER A 300 0.00 -12.16 10.34
C SER A 300 -0.37 -10.73 9.96
N TRP A 301 -1.36 -10.13 10.63
CA TRP A 301 -1.71 -8.73 10.42
C TRP A 301 -0.61 -7.77 10.88
N ARG A 302 0.14 -8.07 11.96
CA ARG A 302 1.30 -7.24 12.37
C ARG A 302 2.37 -7.23 11.31
N ILE A 303 2.70 -8.39 10.76
CA ILE A 303 3.68 -8.50 9.66
C ILE A 303 3.18 -7.75 8.43
N PHE A 304 1.92 -7.96 8.03
CA PHE A 304 1.29 -7.26 6.92
C PHE A 304 1.30 -5.74 7.12
N TRP A 305 0.91 -5.24 8.30
CA TRP A 305 0.85 -3.82 8.61
C TRP A 305 2.21 -3.14 8.55
N MET A 306 3.26 -3.79 9.06
CA MET A 306 4.63 -3.30 8.95
C MET A 306 5.11 -3.28 7.49
N LEU A 307 4.84 -4.35 6.73
CA LEU A 307 5.19 -4.43 5.31
C LEU A 307 4.48 -3.36 4.48
N LEU A 308 3.20 -3.12 4.76
CA LEU A 308 2.41 -2.09 4.09
C LEU A 308 3.02 -0.72 4.34
N ASN A 309 3.27 -0.34 5.60
CA ASN A 309 3.91 0.95 5.93
C ASN A 309 5.31 1.08 5.33
N THR A 310 6.10 0.00 5.36
CA THR A 310 7.44 -0.03 4.77
C THR A 310 7.35 0.16 3.25
N SER A 311 6.45 -0.53 2.56
CA SER A 311 6.33 -0.46 1.09
C SER A 311 5.95 0.93 0.58
N TYR A 312 5.05 1.63 1.26
CA TYR A 312 4.59 2.96 0.86
C TYR A 312 5.67 4.04 1.04
N VAL A 313 6.49 3.92 2.09
CA VAL A 313 7.54 4.89 2.41
C VAL A 313 8.85 4.61 1.66
N MET A 314 9.24 3.34 1.57
CA MET A 314 10.60 2.99 1.16
C MET A 314 10.84 3.15 -0.33
N GLU A 315 9.80 3.19 -1.16
CA GLU A 315 9.95 3.46 -2.58
C GLU A 315 10.68 4.79 -2.86
N PHE A 316 10.23 5.87 -2.21
CA PHE A 316 10.85 7.19 -2.36
C PHE A 316 12.22 7.26 -1.71
N PHE A 317 12.39 6.57 -0.58
CA PHE A 317 13.68 6.50 0.10
C PHE A 317 14.73 5.80 -0.79
N LEU A 318 14.41 4.63 -1.34
CA LEU A 318 15.31 3.90 -2.23
C LEU A 318 15.63 4.70 -3.50
N GLN A 319 14.65 5.40 -4.07
CA GLN A 319 14.90 6.30 -5.21
C GLN A 319 15.87 7.44 -4.83
N SER A 320 15.74 7.97 -3.62
CA SER A 320 16.67 8.98 -3.10
C SER A 320 18.09 8.44 -2.95
N LEU A 321 18.27 7.18 -2.53
CA LEU A 321 19.57 6.51 -2.50
C LEU A 321 20.18 6.40 -3.90
N VAL A 322 19.36 6.09 -4.92
CA VAL A 322 19.83 6.05 -6.31
C VAL A 322 20.29 7.43 -6.79
N LYS A 323 19.51 8.48 -6.52
CA LYS A 323 19.86 9.85 -6.90
C LYS A 323 21.15 10.34 -6.24
N ARG A 324 21.37 9.93 -4.98
CA ARG A 324 22.61 10.21 -4.24
C ARG A 324 23.77 9.29 -4.63
N ARG A 325 23.59 8.40 -5.61
CA ARG A 325 24.58 7.40 -6.07
C ARG A 325 25.05 6.45 -4.96
N LEU A 326 24.20 6.21 -3.95
CA LEU A 326 24.45 5.25 -2.87
C LEU A 326 23.92 3.86 -3.21
N LEU A 327 22.98 3.78 -4.15
CA LEU A 327 22.40 2.54 -4.67
C LEU A 327 22.33 2.63 -6.20
N ASN A 328 22.47 1.52 -6.90
CA ASN A 328 22.22 1.49 -8.35
C ASN A 328 20.72 1.22 -8.62
N GLN A 329 20.24 1.56 -9.82
CA GLN A 329 18.82 1.40 -10.18
C GLN A 329 18.35 -0.06 -10.09
N GLY A 330 19.18 -1.02 -10.53
CA GLY A 330 18.83 -2.43 -10.51
C GLY A 330 18.62 -2.97 -9.10
N SER A 331 19.51 -2.64 -8.17
CA SER A 331 19.41 -2.99 -6.75
C SER A 331 18.19 -2.33 -6.11
N MET A 332 17.87 -1.08 -6.45
CA MET A 332 16.63 -0.45 -5.99
C MET A 332 15.39 -1.21 -6.46
N LEU A 333 15.33 -1.54 -7.75
CA LEU A 333 14.19 -2.29 -8.32
C LEU A 333 14.07 -3.67 -7.67
N LEU A 334 15.18 -4.38 -7.47
CA LEU A 334 15.20 -5.67 -6.80
C LEU A 334 14.70 -5.59 -5.35
N LEU A 335 15.18 -4.61 -4.58
CA LEU A 335 14.74 -4.41 -3.20
C LEU A 335 13.24 -4.07 -3.13
N ASN A 336 12.76 -3.22 -4.05
CA ASN A 336 11.34 -2.87 -4.11
C ASN A 336 10.47 -4.06 -4.52
N GLN A 337 10.92 -4.88 -5.49
CA GLN A 337 10.24 -6.12 -5.88
C GLN A 337 10.18 -7.12 -4.73
N GLY A 338 11.28 -7.32 -4.00
CA GLY A 338 11.31 -8.18 -2.82
C GLY A 338 10.32 -7.71 -1.75
N LEU A 339 10.29 -6.39 -1.48
CA LEU A 339 9.36 -5.80 -0.51
C LEU A 339 7.90 -5.93 -0.95
N MET A 340 7.59 -5.66 -2.22
CA MET A 340 6.24 -5.84 -2.78
C MET A 340 5.79 -7.30 -2.72
N THR A 341 6.70 -8.24 -2.99
CA THR A 341 6.41 -9.69 -2.90
C THR A 341 6.11 -10.07 -1.46
N ALA A 342 6.96 -9.67 -0.51
CA ALA A 342 6.72 -9.92 0.91
C ALA A 342 5.39 -9.30 1.39
N ALA A 343 5.08 -8.06 0.99
CA ALA A 343 3.82 -7.40 1.32
C ALA A 343 2.60 -8.08 0.70
N THR A 344 2.74 -8.70 -0.47
CA THR A 344 1.68 -9.49 -1.12
C THR A 344 1.46 -10.81 -0.37
N LEU A 345 2.53 -11.49 0.05
CA LEU A 345 2.46 -12.70 0.88
C LEU A 345 1.87 -12.41 2.28
N GLY A 346 2.18 -11.26 2.88
CA GLY A 346 1.52 -10.85 4.12
C GLY A 346 0.03 -10.59 3.93
N ALA A 347 -0.36 -10.07 2.76
CA ALA A 347 -1.76 -9.79 2.44
C ALA A 347 -2.59 -11.06 2.17
N THR A 348 -2.01 -12.13 1.61
CA THR A 348 -2.75 -13.37 1.32
C THR A 348 -3.34 -14.01 2.57
N VAL A 349 -2.69 -13.84 3.72
CA VAL A 349 -3.22 -14.32 5.00
C VAL A 349 -4.46 -13.54 5.43
N VAL A 350 -4.45 -12.22 5.25
CA VAL A 350 -5.61 -11.36 5.54
C VAL A 350 -6.79 -11.70 4.62
N LEU A 351 -6.54 -12.19 3.40
CA LEU A 351 -7.60 -12.60 2.48
C LEU A 351 -8.37 -13.85 2.92
N ASN A 352 -7.82 -14.68 3.81
CA ASN A 352 -8.56 -15.84 4.31
C ASN A 352 -9.88 -15.41 5.00
N PHE A 353 -9.93 -14.18 5.49
CA PHE A 353 -11.10 -13.59 6.14
C PHE A 353 -12.08 -12.92 5.16
N VAL A 354 -11.72 -12.79 3.89
CA VAL A 354 -12.49 -12.02 2.90
C VAL A 354 -13.14 -12.96 1.89
N PRO A 355 -14.48 -13.06 1.85
CA PRO A 355 -15.15 -13.86 0.85
C PRO A 355 -14.86 -13.33 -0.57
N LEU A 356 -14.33 -14.21 -1.44
CA LEU A 356 -13.89 -13.84 -2.79
C LEU A 356 -14.97 -13.12 -3.61
N TRP A 357 -16.22 -13.52 -3.45
CA TRP A 357 -17.33 -12.89 -4.17
C TRP A 357 -17.55 -11.43 -3.76
N MET A 358 -17.30 -11.04 -2.50
CA MET A 358 -17.39 -9.63 -2.06
C MET A 358 -16.37 -8.78 -2.81
N VAL A 359 -15.16 -9.34 -3.01
CA VAL A 359 -14.09 -8.69 -3.78
C VAL A 359 -14.53 -8.52 -5.24
N VAL A 360 -15.09 -9.57 -5.86
CA VAL A 360 -15.57 -9.52 -7.25
C VAL A 360 -16.67 -8.47 -7.42
N VAL A 361 -17.64 -8.40 -6.51
CA VAL A 361 -18.71 -7.39 -6.54
C VAL A 361 -18.14 -5.99 -6.33
N SER A 362 -17.22 -5.81 -5.37
CA SER A 362 -16.53 -4.53 -5.13
C SER A 362 -15.76 -4.05 -6.36
N ILE A 363 -15.03 -4.95 -7.04
CA ILE A 363 -14.36 -4.65 -8.30
C ILE A 363 -15.40 -4.26 -9.36
N GLY A 364 -16.39 -5.10 -9.62
CA GLY A 364 -17.41 -4.85 -10.63
C GLY A 364 -18.10 -3.49 -10.47
N LEU A 365 -18.61 -3.19 -9.27
CA LEU A 365 -19.30 -1.93 -8.98
C LEU A 365 -18.38 -0.71 -9.12
N ASN A 366 -17.14 -0.78 -8.62
CA ASN A 366 -16.22 0.36 -8.67
C ASN A 366 -15.59 0.56 -10.06
N PHE A 367 -15.56 -0.47 -10.91
CA PHE A 367 -15.16 -0.31 -12.30
C PHE A 367 -16.28 0.25 -13.18
N VAL A 368 -17.53 -0.13 -12.93
CA VAL A 368 -18.72 0.39 -13.63
C VAL A 368 -19.04 1.81 -13.17
N HIS A 369 -19.12 2.05 -11.85
CA HIS A 369 -19.41 3.34 -11.23
C HIS A 369 -18.18 3.87 -10.51
N ARG A 370 -17.21 4.35 -11.29
CA ARG A 370 -15.98 4.97 -10.76
C ARG A 370 -16.32 6.19 -9.89
N HIS A 371 -15.47 6.45 -8.89
CA HIS A 371 -15.60 7.57 -7.94
C HIS A 371 -16.77 7.47 -6.95
N HIS A 372 -17.49 6.34 -6.94
CA HIS A 372 -18.60 6.08 -6.03
C HIS A 372 -18.22 5.07 -4.94
N ASP A 373 -16.96 5.06 -4.50
CA ASP A 373 -16.40 4.06 -3.58
C ASP A 373 -17.23 3.91 -2.29
N VAL A 374 -17.66 5.03 -1.69
CA VAL A 374 -18.51 5.02 -0.49
C VAL A 374 -19.88 4.41 -0.77
N VAL A 375 -20.56 4.88 -1.83
CA VAL A 375 -21.91 4.41 -2.18
C VAL A 375 -21.88 2.92 -2.54
N ASN A 376 -20.90 2.48 -3.33
CA ASN A 376 -20.73 1.08 -3.71
C ASN A 376 -20.47 0.21 -2.48
N THR A 377 -19.58 0.62 -1.57
CA THR A 377 -19.24 -0.17 -0.37
C THR A 377 -20.42 -0.25 0.59
N MET A 378 -21.10 0.88 0.86
CA MET A 378 -22.29 0.88 1.70
C MET A 378 -23.44 0.08 1.08
N GLY A 379 -23.66 0.20 -0.23
CA GLY A 379 -24.68 -0.57 -0.94
C GLY A 379 -24.45 -2.07 -0.85
N ILE A 380 -23.20 -2.54 -1.01
CA ILE A 380 -22.84 -3.94 -0.80
C ILE A 380 -23.19 -4.36 0.64
N ALA A 381 -22.73 -3.61 1.64
CA ALA A 381 -22.99 -3.94 3.04
C ALA A 381 -24.49 -4.00 3.36
N THR A 382 -25.27 -3.01 2.95
CA THR A 382 -26.72 -2.96 3.19
C THR A 382 -27.46 -4.12 2.53
N VAL A 383 -27.17 -4.43 1.27
CA VAL A 383 -27.80 -5.56 0.56
C VAL A 383 -27.49 -6.88 1.27
N MET A 384 -26.25 -7.04 1.73
CA MET A 384 -25.84 -8.28 2.38
C MET A 384 -26.44 -8.45 3.77
N LEU A 385 -26.49 -7.37 4.57
CA LEU A 385 -27.15 -7.39 5.88
C LEU A 385 -28.65 -7.64 5.73
N GLY A 386 -29.30 -6.96 4.77
CA GLY A 386 -30.72 -7.16 4.47
C GLY A 386 -31.01 -8.60 4.02
N SER A 387 -30.20 -9.16 3.13
CA SER A 387 -30.35 -10.56 2.70
C SER A 387 -30.24 -11.53 3.87
N LYS A 388 -29.36 -11.28 4.84
CA LYS A 388 -29.22 -12.15 6.01
C LYS A 388 -30.46 -12.08 6.91
N TYR A 389 -30.98 -10.88 7.16
CA TYR A 389 -32.18 -10.68 7.97
C TYR A 389 -33.43 -11.33 7.36
N LEU A 390 -33.49 -11.45 6.03
CA LEU A 390 -34.61 -12.10 5.35
C LEU A 390 -34.51 -13.63 5.33
N THR A 391 -33.32 -14.20 5.54
CA THR A 391 -33.07 -15.66 5.43
C THR A 391 -32.86 -16.37 6.77
N GLY A 392 -32.58 -15.63 7.83
CA GLY A 392 -32.47 -16.13 9.21
C GLY A 392 -33.74 -15.82 9.98
#